data_AF-A0A944C0T1-F1
#
_entry.id   AF-A0A944C0T1-F1
#
_cell.length_a   1.000
_cell.length_b   1.000
_cell.length_c   1.000
_cell.angle_alpha   90.00
_cell.angle_beta   90.00
_cell.angle_gamma   90.00
#
_symmetry.space_group_name_H-M   'P 1'
#
loop_
_entity.id
_entity.type
_entity.pdbx_description
1 polymer ?
#
loop_
_entity_poly.entity_id
_entity_poly.type
_entity_poly.pdbx_seq_one_letter_code
_entity_poly.pdbx_strand_id
1 'polypeptide(L)'
;MRILLLGEFSNVHATLALGLRKLGHDVVVASDGDEWKNYPRDIDLHRPSLKKWDSLRYFLRLNRQFKDFKGFDIVQLINPIFVPLKAERNQSFFHFLRKHNRKIVLGAFGMDSYYIKGCLDGKTFRYSD
;
A
#
# COMPACT_ATOMS: atom_id res chain seq x y z
N MET A 1 -13.54 -10.89 -7.16
CA MET A 1 -12.81 -10.68 -5.89
C MET A 1 -12.69 -9.20 -5.62
N ARG A 2 -12.66 -8.80 -4.35
CA ARG A 2 -12.38 -7.41 -3.93
C ARG A 2 -10.92 -7.26 -3.56
N ILE A 3 -10.21 -6.35 -4.23
CA ILE A 3 -8.76 -6.17 -4.12
C ILE A 3 -8.46 -4.72 -3.71
N LEU A 4 -7.62 -4.54 -2.70
CA LEU A 4 -7.07 -3.24 -2.32
C LEU A 4 -5.59 -3.19 -2.70
N LEU A 5 -5.23 -2.23 -3.55
CA LEU A 5 -3.85 -1.91 -3.88
C LEU A 5 -3.45 -0.65 -3.11
N LEU A 6 -2.51 -0.79 -2.18
CA LEU A 6 -2.17 0.26 -1.20
C LEU A 6 -0.75 0.79 -1.41
N GLY A 7 -0.65 2.10 -1.61
CA GLY A 7 0.56 2.80 -2.05
C GLY A 7 0.68 2.82 -3.58
N GLU A 8 1.65 3.56 -4.09
CA GLU A 8 1.96 3.61 -5.52
C GLU A 8 3.46 3.82 -5.71
N PHE A 9 4.02 3.21 -6.73
CA PHE A 9 5.38 3.43 -7.15
C PHE A 9 5.49 3.18 -8.66
N SER A 10 5.88 4.20 -9.41
CA SER A 10 6.09 4.11 -10.86
C SER A 10 4.89 3.54 -11.64
N ASN A 11 3.67 3.90 -11.23
CA ASN A 11 2.40 3.55 -11.89
C ASN A 11 2.02 2.05 -11.84
N VAL A 12 2.69 1.25 -11.00
CA VAL A 12 2.48 -0.20 -10.92
C VAL A 12 1.07 -0.52 -10.44
N HIS A 13 0.59 0.08 -9.35
CA HIS A 13 -0.73 -0.24 -8.81
C HIS A 13 -1.87 0.30 -9.68
N ALA A 14 -1.73 1.51 -10.22
CA ALA A 14 -2.70 2.09 -11.14
C ALA A 14 -2.88 1.26 -12.42
N THR A 15 -1.79 0.78 -13.03
CA THR A 15 -1.87 -0.08 -14.22
C THR A 15 -2.35 -1.49 -13.90
N LEU A 16 -1.93 -2.07 -12.79
CA LEU A 16 -2.41 -3.36 -12.31
C LEU A 16 -3.92 -3.32 -12.05
N ALA A 17 -4.43 -2.25 -11.45
CA ALA A 17 -5.86 -2.07 -11.22
C ALA A 17 -6.65 -2.08 -12.52
N LEU A 18 -6.16 -1.42 -13.58
CA LEU A 18 -6.81 -1.44 -14.90
C LEU A 18 -6.91 -2.86 -15.45
N GLY A 19 -5.84 -3.65 -15.36
CA GLY A 19 -5.83 -5.05 -15.81
C GLY A 19 -6.82 -5.92 -15.01
N LEU A 20 -6.75 -5.85 -13.68
CA LEU A 20 -7.61 -6.64 -12.79
C LEU A 20 -9.10 -6.28 -12.94
N ARG A 21 -9.43 -4.99 -13.14
CA ARG A 21 -10.80 -4.56 -13.42
C ARG A 21 -11.33 -5.12 -14.74
N LYS A 22 -10.50 -5.14 -15.80
CA LYS A 22 -10.86 -5.77 -17.09
C LYS A 22 -11.15 -7.27 -16.94
N LEU A 23 -10.51 -7.93 -15.98
CA LEU A 23 -10.76 -9.34 -15.65
C LEU A 23 -11.98 -9.55 -14.72
N GLY A 24 -12.75 -8.50 -14.40
CA GLY A 24 -13.97 -8.59 -13.60
C GLY A 24 -13.76 -8.55 -12.08
N HIS A 25 -12.58 -8.12 -11.61
CA HIS A 25 -12.35 -7.88 -10.18
C HIS A 25 -12.79 -6.48 -9.76
N ASP A 26 -13.28 -6.35 -8.52
CA ASP A 26 -13.49 -5.06 -7.86
C ASP A 26 -12.16 -4.63 -7.24
N VAL A 27 -11.59 -3.52 -7.72
CA VAL A 27 -10.24 -3.08 -7.33
C VAL A 27 -10.28 -1.64 -6.89
N VAL A 28 -9.72 -1.38 -5.71
CA VAL A 28 -9.55 -0.05 -5.13
C VAL A 28 -8.06 0.24 -5.03
N VAL A 29 -7.63 1.38 -5.57
CA VAL A 29 -6.27 1.94 -5.44
C VAL A 29 -6.32 3.07 -4.43
N ALA A 30 -5.55 2.92 -3.35
CA ALA A 30 -5.38 3.95 -2.34
C ALA A 30 -3.90 4.31 -2.23
N SER A 31 -3.53 5.53 -2.60
CA SER A 31 -2.12 5.97 -2.62
C SER A 31 -2.01 7.49 -2.46
N ASP A 32 -0.80 8.00 -2.32
CA ASP A 32 -0.50 9.44 -2.39
C ASP A 32 -0.17 9.93 -3.81
N GLY A 33 -0.30 9.05 -4.81
CA GLY A 33 -0.02 9.34 -6.21
C GLY A 33 1.44 9.28 -6.62
N ASP A 34 2.35 8.75 -5.79
CA ASP A 34 3.81 8.83 -6.02
C ASP A 34 4.24 10.31 -6.14
N GLU A 35 3.72 11.09 -5.18
CA GLU A 35 3.97 12.52 -4.99
C GLU A 35 3.71 13.36 -6.25
N TRP A 36 4.76 13.96 -6.82
CA TRP A 36 4.68 14.89 -7.95
C TRP A 36 4.20 14.22 -9.23
N LYS A 37 4.32 12.88 -9.35
CA LYS A 37 3.87 12.12 -10.52
C LYS A 37 2.35 12.04 -10.60
N ASN A 38 1.68 12.13 -9.45
CA ASN A 38 0.23 12.23 -9.32
C ASN A 38 -0.54 11.14 -10.10
N TYR A 39 -0.13 9.88 -9.95
CA TYR A 39 -0.78 8.76 -10.65
C TYR A 39 -2.25 8.57 -10.25
N PRO A 40 -3.10 8.08 -11.17
CA PRO A 40 -4.52 7.85 -10.90
C PRO A 40 -4.75 6.91 -9.71
N ARG A 41 -5.73 7.27 -8.87
CA ARG A 41 -6.10 6.54 -7.65
C ARG A 41 -7.55 6.81 -7.29
N ASP A 42 -8.19 5.86 -6.61
CA ASP A 42 -9.59 6.02 -6.18
C ASP A 42 -9.66 6.73 -4.82
N ILE A 43 -8.69 6.47 -3.94
CA ILE A 43 -8.62 7.05 -2.60
C ILE A 43 -7.28 7.77 -2.42
N ASP A 44 -7.35 9.08 -2.22
CA ASP A 44 -6.17 9.91 -2.07
C ASP A 44 -5.66 9.93 -0.62
N LEU A 45 -4.45 9.39 -0.44
CA LEU A 45 -3.70 9.34 0.81
C LEU A 45 -2.57 10.38 0.85
N HIS A 46 -2.57 11.36 -0.05
CA HIS A 46 -1.54 12.39 -0.12
C HIS A 46 -1.46 13.23 1.16
N ARG A 47 -0.25 13.37 1.72
CA ARG A 47 0.01 14.23 2.88
C ARG A 47 0.57 15.58 2.40
N PRO A 48 -0.14 16.70 2.64
CA PRO A 48 0.21 17.98 2.02
C PRO A 48 1.51 18.60 2.56
N SER A 49 1.85 18.35 3.83
CA SER A 49 3.12 18.82 4.41
C SER A 49 3.52 18.05 5.67
N LEU A 50 4.76 18.29 6.13
CA LEU A 50 5.29 17.79 7.40
C LEU A 50 5.05 18.73 8.60
N LYS A 51 4.34 19.86 8.40
CA LYS A 51 3.99 20.78 9.51
C LYS A 51 3.15 20.04 10.55
N LYS A 52 3.28 20.41 11.84
CA LYS A 52 2.64 19.69 12.96
C LYS A 52 1.11 19.57 12.78
N TRP A 53 0.45 20.66 12.39
CA TRP A 53 -1.01 20.69 12.17
C TRP A 53 -1.45 19.80 10.99
N ASP A 54 -0.77 19.90 9.86
CA ASP A 54 -1.04 19.07 8.68
C ASP A 54 -0.81 17.59 8.98
N SER A 55 0.21 17.28 9.78
CA SER A 55 0.54 15.93 10.23
C SER A 55 -0.53 15.34 11.13
N LEU A 56 -1.06 16.14 12.07
CA LEU A 56 -2.14 15.72 12.95
C LEU A 56 -3.43 15.51 12.16
N ARG A 57 -3.80 16.47 11.30
CA ARG A 57 -4.97 16.37 10.42
C ARG A 57 -4.87 15.15 9.50
N TYR A 58 -3.70 14.93 8.91
CA TYR A 58 -3.40 13.78 8.08
C TYR A 58 -3.61 12.48 8.85
N PHE A 59 -3.04 12.37 10.05
CA PHE A 59 -3.19 11.18 10.89
C PHE A 59 -4.65 10.91 11.24
N LEU A 60 -5.42 11.92 11.64
CA LEU A 60 -6.85 11.78 11.94
C LEU A 60 -7.65 11.34 10.70
N ARG A 61 -7.39 11.94 9.54
CA ARG A 61 -8.01 11.54 8.27
C ARG A 61 -7.67 10.09 7.92
N LEU A 62 -6.41 9.70 8.07
CA LEU A 62 -5.95 8.35 7.78
C LEU A 62 -6.64 7.31 8.69
N ASN A 63 -6.75 7.59 9.99
CA ASN A 63 -7.48 6.72 10.93
C ASN A 63 -8.97 6.57 10.57
N ARG A 64 -9.60 7.61 10.02
CA ARG A 64 -10.98 7.52 9.52
C ARG A 64 -11.05 6.68 8.25
N GLN A 65 -10.17 6.96 7.28
CA GLN A 65 -10.13 6.26 6.00
C GLN A 65 -9.87 4.76 6.14
N PHE A 66 -8.98 4.36 7.06
CA PHE A 66 -8.68 2.94 7.29
C PHE A 66 -9.90 2.15 7.80
N LYS A 67 -10.92 2.80 8.37
CA LYS A 67 -12.16 2.10 8.73
C LYS A 67 -12.90 1.54 7.51
N ASP A 68 -12.59 2.00 6.31
CA ASP A 68 -13.18 1.48 5.07
C ASP A 68 -12.31 0.38 4.43
N PHE A 69 -11.08 0.18 4.91
CA PHE A 69 -10.13 -0.80 4.37
C PHE A 69 -10.34 -2.20 4.98
N LYS A 70 -11.56 -2.73 4.84
CA LYS A 70 -11.97 -4.02 5.41
C LYS A 70 -12.75 -4.86 4.40
N GLY A 71 -12.69 -6.18 4.56
CA GLY A 71 -13.48 -7.12 3.75
C GLY A 71 -12.94 -7.33 2.34
N PHE A 72 -11.67 -7.02 2.10
CA PHE A 72 -10.98 -7.34 0.85
C PHE A 72 -10.49 -8.79 0.87
N ASP A 73 -10.59 -9.46 -0.28
CA ASP A 73 -10.02 -10.79 -0.50
C ASP A 73 -8.49 -10.73 -0.50
N ILE A 74 -7.94 -9.66 -1.09
CA ILE A 74 -6.50 -9.41 -1.19
C ILE A 74 -6.23 -7.94 -0.91
N VAL A 75 -5.26 -7.67 -0.04
CA VAL A 75 -4.61 -6.36 0.08
C VAL A 75 -3.17 -6.51 -0.38
N GLN A 76 -2.77 -5.77 -1.41
CA GLN A 76 -1.39 -5.70 -1.87
C GLN A 76 -0.74 -4.40 -1.43
N LEU A 77 0.37 -4.50 -0.71
CA LEU A 77 1.16 -3.36 -0.24
C LEU A 77 2.29 -3.10 -1.22
N ILE A 78 2.52 -1.83 -1.59
CA ILE A 78 3.61 -1.47 -2.51
C ILE A 78 4.99 -1.73 -1.89
N ASN A 79 5.13 -1.52 -0.57
CA ASN A 79 6.36 -1.66 0.20
C ASN A 79 6.03 -1.78 1.71
N PRO A 80 7.03 -1.99 2.59
CA PRO A 80 6.81 -2.02 4.05
C PRO A 80 6.32 -0.69 4.65
N ILE A 81 6.56 0.45 3.98
CA ILE A 81 6.15 1.80 4.42
C ILE A 81 5.11 2.35 3.43
N PHE A 82 3.92 1.74 3.45
CA PHE A 82 2.87 1.94 2.44
C PHE A 82 1.99 3.19 2.69
N VAL A 83 2.19 3.88 3.81
CA VAL A 83 1.66 5.24 4.08
C VAL A 83 2.80 6.13 4.59
N PRO A 84 2.78 7.45 4.31
CA PRO A 84 3.83 8.41 4.68
C PRO A 84 3.84 8.76 6.20
N LEU A 85 4.03 7.73 7.01
CA LEU A 85 4.18 7.76 8.46
C LEU A 85 5.44 6.98 8.86
N LYS A 86 5.96 7.28 10.07
CA LYS A 86 7.06 6.52 10.65
C LYS A 86 6.71 5.02 10.77
N ALA A 87 7.73 4.18 10.70
CA ALA A 87 7.59 2.72 10.67
C ALA A 87 6.74 2.17 11.84
N GLU A 88 6.94 2.69 13.05
CA GLU A 88 6.23 2.24 14.26
C GLU A 88 4.73 2.52 14.16
N ARG A 89 4.35 3.61 13.49
CA ARG A 89 2.94 3.96 13.26
C ARG A 89 2.34 3.16 12.11
N ASN A 90 3.13 2.90 11.07
CA ASN A 90 2.73 2.01 9.96
C ASN A 90 2.33 0.62 10.46
N GLN A 91 3.03 0.13 11.49
CA GLN A 91 2.76 -1.18 12.08
C GLN A 91 1.32 -1.31 12.58
N SER A 92 0.74 -0.30 13.23
CA SER A 92 -0.67 -0.38 13.68
C SER A 92 -1.66 -0.49 12.52
N PHE A 93 -1.42 0.25 11.44
CA PHE A 93 -2.23 0.19 10.22
C PHE A 93 -2.09 -1.17 9.52
N PHE A 94 -0.88 -1.74 9.49
CA PHE A 94 -0.65 -3.09 8.97
C PHE A 94 -1.45 -4.15 9.76
N HIS A 95 -1.40 -4.10 11.09
CA HIS A 95 -2.15 -5.04 11.94
C HIS A 95 -3.66 -4.92 11.72
N PHE A 96 -4.16 -3.70 11.53
CA PHE A 96 -5.55 -3.48 11.17
C PHE A 96 -5.90 -4.15 9.84
N LEU A 97 -5.10 -3.93 8.78
CA LEU A 97 -5.32 -4.55 7.48
C LEU A 97 -5.30 -6.07 7.57
N ARG A 98 -4.32 -6.64 8.27
CA ARG A 98 -4.17 -8.09 8.48
C ARG A 98 -5.35 -8.69 9.25
N LYS A 99 -5.91 -7.98 10.23
CA LYS A 99 -7.02 -8.46 11.06
C LYS A 99 -8.36 -8.46 10.30
N HIS A 100 -8.55 -7.55 9.36
CA HIS A 100 -9.85 -7.29 8.75
C HIS A 100 -9.97 -7.67 7.27
N ASN A 101 -8.93 -8.29 6.70
CA ASN A 101 -8.90 -8.72 5.31
C ASN A 101 -8.35 -10.15 5.22
N ARG A 102 -8.68 -10.84 4.12
CA ARG A 102 -8.42 -12.29 4.01
C ARG A 102 -6.95 -12.62 3.79
N LYS A 103 -6.27 -11.89 2.89
CA LYS A 103 -4.84 -12.07 2.60
C LYS A 103 -4.16 -10.72 2.42
N ILE A 104 -2.94 -10.63 2.96
CA ILE A 104 -2.02 -9.51 2.71
C ILE A 104 -0.86 -10.03 1.87
N VAL A 105 -0.54 -9.32 0.80
CA VAL A 105 0.59 -9.60 -0.09
C VAL A 105 1.49 -8.36 -0.10
N LEU A 106 2.79 -8.55 0.08
CA LEU A 106 3.78 -7.49 -0.08
C LEU A 106 4.35 -7.57 -1.50
N GLY A 107 4.28 -6.47 -2.25
CA GLY A 107 4.94 -6.36 -3.55
C GLY A 107 6.46 -6.22 -3.37
N ALA A 108 7.22 -7.00 -4.14
CA ALA A 108 8.66 -6.89 -4.24
C ALA A 108 9.02 -5.92 -5.39
N PHE A 109 8.64 -4.65 -5.27
CA PHE A 109 8.76 -3.66 -6.36
C PHE A 109 10.01 -2.78 -6.26
N GLY A 110 10.87 -3.00 -5.29
CA GLY A 110 12.09 -2.22 -5.08
C GLY A 110 13.18 -2.98 -4.34
N MET A 111 14.27 -2.29 -4.05
CA MET A 111 15.43 -2.84 -3.33
C MET A 111 15.38 -2.50 -1.84
N ASP A 112 14.24 -2.73 -1.18
CA ASP A 112 14.20 -2.56 0.26
C ASP A 112 15.10 -3.58 0.97
N SER A 113 15.61 -3.22 2.14
CA SER A 113 16.62 -4.01 2.84
C SER A 113 16.13 -5.41 3.20
N TYR A 114 14.82 -5.58 3.39
CA TYR A 114 14.21 -6.89 3.66
C TYR A 114 14.16 -7.74 2.40
N TYR A 115 13.81 -7.15 1.25
CA TYR A 115 13.86 -7.83 -0.03
C TYR A 115 15.28 -8.28 -0.38
N ILE A 116 16.27 -7.39 -0.31
CA ILE A 116 17.67 -7.73 -0.60
C ILE A 116 18.18 -8.83 0.34
N LYS A 117 17.86 -8.75 1.63
CA LYS A 117 18.21 -9.79 2.59
C LYS A 117 17.59 -11.14 2.21
N GLY A 118 16.33 -11.17 1.78
CA GLY A 118 15.65 -12.38 1.33
C GLY A 118 16.22 -12.95 0.02
N CYS A 119 16.73 -12.10 -0.87
CA CYS A 119 17.42 -12.56 -2.08
C CYS A 119 18.77 -13.21 -1.75
N LEU A 120 19.52 -12.61 -0.80
CA LEU A 120 20.86 -13.08 -0.43
C LEU A 120 20.87 -14.32 0.46
N ASP A 121 19.77 -14.66 1.14
CA ASP A 121 19.75 -15.81 2.05
C ASP A 121 19.61 -17.17 1.35
N GLY A 122 19.26 -17.17 0.05
CA GLY A 122 19.11 -18.37 -0.79
C GLY A 122 18.00 -19.33 -0.33
N LYS A 123 17.12 -18.90 0.56
CA LYS A 123 16.09 -19.74 1.22
C LYS A 123 14.69 -19.13 1.16
N THR A 124 14.60 -17.80 1.18
CA THR A 124 13.32 -17.10 1.26
C THR A 124 12.58 -17.14 -0.08
N PHE A 125 13.27 -16.90 -1.19
CA PHE A 125 12.66 -16.89 -2.51
C PHE A 125 13.13 -18.09 -3.34
N ARG A 126 12.18 -18.74 -4.04
CA ARG A 126 12.50 -19.78 -5.02
C ARG A 126 13.24 -19.20 -6.23
N TYR A 127 12.90 -17.97 -6.59
CA TYR A 127 13.52 -17.18 -7.65
C TYR A 127 13.55 -15.71 -7.18
N SER A 128 14.68 -15.04 -7.37
CA SER A 128 14.84 -13.59 -7.24
C SER A 128 15.57 -13.06 -8.48
N ASP A 129 15.48 -11.75 -8.73
CA ASP A 129 16.38 -11.06 -9.66
C ASP A 129 17.85 -11.19 -9.22
#